data_AF-A0A351QCN9-F1
#
_entry.id   AF-A0A351QCN9-F1
#
_cell.length_a   1.000
_cell.length_b   1.000
_cell.length_c   1.000
_cell.angle_alpha   90.00
_cell.angle_beta   90.00
_cell.angle_gamma   90.00
#
_symmetry.space_group_name_H-M   'P 1'
#
loop_
_entity.id
_entity.type
_entity.pdbx_description
1 polymer ?
#
loop_
_entity_poly.entity_id
_entity_poly.type
_entity_poly.pdbx_seq_one_letter_code
_entity_poly.pdbx_strand_id
1 'polypeptide(L)'
;MTNELPFILDFYDKEVSLKISRKYGFSLMDSYRKFLNSKTYRMLSDPKLEMWDFSPDGIFDMWENEQVTGTPQSSLYLRRD
;
A
#
# COMPACT_ATOMS: atom_id res chain seq x y z
N MET A 1 -2.31 3.72 -19.03
CA MET A 1 -1.38 3.68 -17.89
C MET A 1 -0.97 5.05 -17.36
N THR A 2 -0.05 5.82 -17.97
CA THR A 2 0.50 7.03 -17.32
C THR A 2 -0.53 8.11 -16.99
N ASN A 3 -1.60 8.22 -17.79
CA ASN A 3 -2.71 9.16 -17.57
C ASN A 3 -3.75 8.65 -16.55
N GLU A 4 -3.72 7.36 -16.18
CA GLU A 4 -4.67 6.72 -15.24
C GLU A 4 -4.07 6.55 -13.84
N LEU A 5 -2.74 6.57 -13.74
CA LEU A 5 -2.00 6.35 -12.50
C LEU A 5 -2.49 7.22 -11.33
N PRO A 6 -2.80 8.53 -11.50
CA PRO A 6 -3.34 9.33 -10.41
C PRO A 6 -4.66 8.79 -9.83
N PHE A 7 -5.56 8.28 -10.69
CA PHE A 7 -6.85 7.73 -10.26
C PHE A 7 -6.68 6.38 -9.56
N ILE A 8 -5.74 5.57 -10.05
CA ILE A 8 -5.40 4.28 -9.44
C ILE A 8 -4.82 4.52 -8.04
N LEU A 9 -3.86 5.45 -7.91
CA LEU A 9 -3.25 5.76 -6.61
C LEU A 9 -4.26 6.35 -5.63
N ASP A 10 -5.15 7.25 -6.07
CA ASP A 10 -6.22 7.80 -5.20
C ASP A 10 -7.15 6.71 -4.65
N PHE A 11 -7.44 5.67 -5.44
CA PHE A 11 -8.19 4.50 -4.97
C PHE A 11 -7.45 3.75 -3.85
N TYR A 12 -6.16 3.43 -4.05
CA TYR A 12 -5.36 2.74 -3.02
C TYR A 12 -5.14 3.60 -1.79
N ASP A 13 -4.90 4.90 -1.96
CA ASP A 13 -4.71 5.85 -0.87
C ASP A 13 -5.92 5.85 0.07
N LYS A 14 -7.13 5.86 -0.48
CA LYS A 14 -8.38 5.78 0.29
C LYS A 14 -8.52 4.43 0.99
N GLU A 15 -8.42 3.34 0.23
CA GLU A 15 -8.70 2.00 0.74
C GLU A 15 -7.69 1.56 1.80
N VAL A 16 -6.40 1.75 1.55
CA VAL A 16 -5.34 1.31 2.47
C VAL A 16 -5.29 2.20 3.71
N SER A 17 -5.47 3.51 3.58
CA SER A 17 -5.51 4.41 4.75
C SER A 17 -6.72 4.14 5.65
N LEU A 18 -7.87 3.80 5.08
CA LEU A 18 -9.04 3.37 5.86
C LEU A 18 -8.78 2.06 6.61
N LYS A 19 -8.11 1.09 5.98
CA LYS A 19 -7.73 -0.18 6.64
C LYS A 19 -6.77 0.07 7.81
N ILE A 20 -5.73 0.89 7.60
CA ILE A 20 -4.79 1.30 8.65
C ILE A 20 -5.54 1.97 9.82
N SER A 21 -6.41 2.95 9.53
CA SER A 21 -7.18 3.66 10.55
C SER A 21 -8.06 2.71 11.37
N ARG A 22 -8.82 1.83 10.69
CA ARG A 22 -9.73 0.88 11.33
C ARG A 22 -9.01 -0.15 12.21
N LYS A 23 -7.88 -0.69 11.74
CA LYS A 23 -7.16 -1.75 12.46
C LYS A 23 -6.35 -1.20 13.65
N TYR A 24 -5.73 -0.04 13.50
CA TYR A 24 -4.77 0.49 14.48
C TYR A 24 -5.28 1.69 15.29
N GLY A 25 -6.48 2.20 15.01
CA GLY A 25 -7.10 3.31 15.76
C GLY A 25 -6.48 4.67 15.47
N PHE A 26 -5.66 4.81 14.42
CA PHE A 26 -5.13 6.10 14.00
C PHE A 26 -6.22 6.97 13.37
N SER A 27 -6.05 8.30 13.45
CA SER A 27 -6.86 9.21 12.64
C SER A 27 -6.67 8.89 11.16
N LEU A 28 -7.69 9.17 10.34
CA LEU A 28 -7.59 8.91 8.89
C LEU A 28 -6.40 9.68 8.30
N MET A 29 -6.20 10.95 8.68
CA MET A 29 -5.09 11.76 8.19
C MET A 29 -3.72 11.19 8.58
N ASP A 30 -3.57 10.67 9.80
CA ASP A 30 -2.31 10.03 10.20
C ASP A 30 -2.10 8.70 9.49
N SER A 31 -3.17 7.97 9.20
CA SER A 31 -3.12 6.74 8.40
C SER A 31 -2.66 7.03 6.97
N TYR A 32 -3.20 8.08 6.35
CA TYR A 32 -2.73 8.60 5.05
C TYR A 32 -1.25 8.93 5.08
N ARG A 33 -0.80 9.71 6.06
CA ARG A 33 0.63 10.07 6.18
C ARG A 33 1.51 8.84 6.35
N LYS A 34 1.09 7.86 7.14
CA LYS A 34 1.82 6.60 7.35
C LYS A 34 1.91 5.77 6.07
N PHE A 35 0.84 5.73 5.28
CA PHE A 35 0.83 4.99 4.02
C PHE A 35 1.69 5.69 2.96
N LEU A 36 1.47 6.97 2.69
CA LEU A 36 2.17 7.73 1.64
C LEU A 36 3.70 7.79 1.83
N ASN A 37 4.17 7.72 3.08
CA ASN A 37 5.61 7.73 3.39
C ASN A 37 6.24 6.33 3.44
N SER A 38 5.49 5.27 3.16
CA SER A 38 5.98 3.89 3.20
C SER A 38 6.76 3.48 1.94
N LYS A 39 7.61 2.47 2.07
CA LYS A 39 8.26 1.82 0.93
C LYS A 39 7.23 1.11 0.06
N THR A 40 6.17 0.56 0.67
CA THR A 40 5.04 -0.06 -0.02
C THR A 40 4.40 0.92 -1.00
N TYR A 41 4.11 2.14 -0.56
CA TYR A 41 3.55 3.18 -1.43
C TYR A 41 4.51 3.59 -2.55
N ARG A 42 5.82 3.68 -2.23
CA ARG A 42 6.84 3.93 -3.25
C ARG A 42 6.83 2.87 -4.34
N MET A 43 6.70 1.59 -3.96
CA MET A 43 6.61 0.50 -4.94
C MET A 43 5.31 0.57 -5.74
N LEU A 44 4.18 0.84 -5.08
CA LEU A 44 2.88 1.01 -5.74
C LEU A 44 2.86 2.16 -6.76
N SER A 45 3.59 3.24 -6.47
CA SER A 45 3.73 4.41 -7.34
C SER A 45 4.70 4.22 -8.49
N ASP A 46 5.50 3.15 -8.49
CA ASP A 46 6.44 2.83 -9.57
C ASP A 46 5.72 1.98 -10.64
N PRO A 47 5.41 2.55 -11.83
CA PRO A 47 4.71 1.82 -12.87
C PRO A 47 5.48 0.61 -13.41
N LYS A 48 6.79 0.51 -13.16
CA LYS A 48 7.60 -0.65 -13.59
C LYS A 48 7.32 -1.92 -12.78
N LEU A 49 6.73 -1.78 -11.59
CA LEU A 49 6.46 -2.89 -10.70
C LEU A 49 5.05 -3.46 -10.86
N GLU A 50 4.19 -2.79 -11.65
CA GLU A 50 2.84 -3.24 -12.01
C GLU A 50 2.00 -3.71 -10.80
N MET A 51 2.16 -3.05 -9.66
CA MET A 51 1.58 -3.48 -8.39
C MET A 51 0.05 -3.36 -8.31
N TRP A 52 -0.60 -2.77 -9.31
CA TRP A 52 -2.04 -2.57 -9.31
C TRP A 52 -2.84 -3.84 -9.62
N ASP A 53 -2.17 -4.94 -9.96
CA ASP A 53 -2.75 -6.28 -10.04
C ASP A 53 -3.09 -6.85 -8.65
N PHE A 54 -2.48 -6.32 -7.58
CA PHE A 54 -2.79 -6.72 -6.20
C PHE A 54 -4.00 -5.94 -5.68
N SER A 55 -4.90 -6.62 -4.96
CA SER A 55 -6.01 -5.94 -4.31
C SER A 55 -5.53 -4.97 -3.21
N PRO A 56 -6.38 -4.02 -2.75
CA PRO A 56 -6.05 -3.18 -1.60
C PRO A 56 -5.70 -3.98 -0.33
N ASP A 57 -6.24 -5.18 -0.16
CA ASP A 57 -5.86 -6.09 0.93
C ASP A 57 -4.42 -6.62 0.77
N GLY A 58 -4.01 -6.95 -0.46
CA GLY A 58 -2.63 -7.34 -0.75
C GLY A 58 -1.65 -6.19 -0.51
N ILE A 59 -1.98 -4.98 -0.96
CA ILE A 59 -1.17 -3.78 -0.70
C ILE A 59 -1.10 -3.46 0.79
N PHE A 60 -2.22 -3.60 1.51
CA PHE A 60 -2.25 -3.41 2.95
C PHE A 60 -1.37 -4.43 3.68
N ASP A 61 -1.44 -5.71 3.33
CA ASP A 61 -0.55 -6.74 3.90
C ASP A 61 0.93 -6.43 3.67
N MET A 62 1.31 -5.96 2.46
CA MET A 62 2.67 -5.52 2.18
C MET A 62 3.11 -4.37 3.10
N TRP A 63 2.23 -3.39 3.33
CA TRP A 63 2.49 -2.29 4.26
C TRP A 63 2.61 -2.76 5.71
N GLU A 64 1.77 -3.70 6.15
CA GLU A 64 1.84 -4.27 7.50
C GLU A 64 3.14 -5.04 7.71
N ASN A 65 3.49 -5.88 6.74
CA ASN A 65 4.74 -6.61 6.76
C ASN A 65 5.95 -5.65 6.77
N GLU A 66 5.92 -4.54 6.01
CA GLU A 66 6.93 -3.50 6.11
C GLU A 66 7.06 -2.93 7.53
N GLN A 67 5.97 -2.75 8.27
CA GLN A 67 6.05 -2.25 9.66
C GLN A 67 6.75 -3.24 10.61
N VAL A 68 6.66 -4.53 10.32
CA VAL A 68 7.27 -5.60 11.13
C VAL A 68 8.73 -5.84 10.74
N THR A 69 9.03 -5.89 9.43
CA THR A 69 10.34 -6.34 8.91
C THR A 69 11.22 -5.20 8.37
N GLY A 70 10.66 -4.01 8.19
CA GLY A 70 11.29 -2.90 7.51
C GLY A 70 11.31 -3.01 5.97
N THR A 71 10.71 -4.06 5.37
CA THR A 71 10.73 -4.27 3.92
C THR A 71 9.42 -4.89 3.39
N PRO A 72 8.76 -4.28 2.37
CA PRO A 72 7.52 -4.83 1.79
C PRO A 72 7.69 -6.19 1.10
N GLN A 73 8.86 -6.42 0.50
CA GLN A 73 9.19 -7.59 -0.33
C GLN A 73 9.14 -8.93 0.43
N SER A 74 9.11 -8.90 1.76
CA SER A 74 8.98 -10.11 2.56
C SER A 74 7.53 -10.57 2.74
N SER A 75 6.53 -9.83 2.24
CA SER A 75 5.11 -10.19 2.33
C SER A 75 4.82 -11.49 1.56
N LEU A 76 3.89 -12.29 2.11
CA LEU A 76 3.45 -13.55 1.50
C LEU A 76 2.83 -13.35 0.12
N TYR A 77 2.26 -12.18 -0.18
CA TYR A 77 1.68 -11.88 -1.49
C TYR A 77 2.71 -11.75 -2.61
N LEU A 78 3.97 -11.41 -2.27
CA LEU A 78 5.09 -11.37 -3.23
C LEU A 78 5.83 -12.71 -3.31
N ARG A 79 5.59 -13.61 -2.36
CA ARG A 79 6.04 -15.00 -2.39
C ARG A 79 4.97 -15.86 -3.05
N ARG A 80 4.70 -15.63 -4.34
CA ARG A 80 4.01 -16.65 -5.14
C ARG A 80 4.94 -17.85 -5.26
N ASP A 81 4.46 -19.03 -4.86
CA ASP A 81 4.99 -20.30 -5.36
C ASP A 81 4.65 -20.47 -6.85
#